data_AF-A0A8H5BMH6-F1
#
_entry.id   AF-A0A8H5BMH6-F1
#
_cell.length_a   1.000
_cell.length_b   1.000
_cell.length_c   1.000
_cell.angle_alpha   90.00
_cell.angle_beta   90.00
_cell.angle_gamma   90.00
#
_symmetry.space_group_name_H-M   'P 1'
#
loop_
_entity.id
_entity.type
_entity.pdbx_description
1 polymer ?
#
loop_
_entity_poly.entity_id
_entity_poly.type
_entity_poly.pdbx_seq_one_letter_code
_entity_poly.pdbx_strand_id
1 'polypeptide(L)'
;MPATRRSQTISSASCRSTPYSLASSLTSLDSEGEPDTSDEYTSLEAFCSASFAKPAATSSAPVQKAPKTSVKARKPAPAASKPSLSPVTINGVTLKPTVVFDTFWYWVAERKAMDDRRRAGEPAPWTDDPILKKYFFCNSFRVLDKVSQFIVTDVIEKGSQDPVELVFRVLLFNSFTKIQTWQLLDEELGPIKWSTYDRAKYDAVLGKADFTLYTGAFIKPASRFGFKKNFQNHLALLENMMENEMPYKLLGAPTLADVYEYIISFPGMGDFTTYQLMLNLSYTNVLNFHPNDFVIAGPGSISGLVKMFGTSFRHAHADNPDFAIDVMRWLVDTQDEHFLRLGISFSKLGPQNLPMDVSDVEHSVCEVDKYCRAKHPSIKGMDSRTNMKRVYDAFGTSVTTYPAQAALPKAWDHPKRATPNIREGPLHVDKRYEVARIAKHRTTETGVREFLVFWVGYPDSDATWEPESSLMQDAAIIVKEYLEEHERPVLSSSKAKTSKSKAMSK
;
A
#
# COMPACT_ATOMS: atom_id res chain seq x y z
N MET A 1 31.21 41.20 -36.56
CA MET A 1 32.15 40.18 -37.07
C MET A 1 31.99 38.90 -36.25
N PRO A 2 32.01 37.73 -36.90
CA PRO A 2 31.35 36.52 -36.42
C PRO A 2 32.33 35.39 -36.09
N ALA A 3 31.82 34.31 -35.46
CA ALA A 3 32.38 32.99 -35.66
C ALA A 3 31.25 31.95 -35.66
N THR A 4 30.80 31.63 -36.88
CA THR A 4 29.98 30.49 -37.28
C THR A 4 30.86 29.26 -37.52
N ARG A 5 30.33 28.06 -37.22
CA ARG A 5 30.57 26.74 -37.88
C ARG A 5 29.99 25.64 -36.97
N ARG A 6 29.46 24.51 -37.43
CA ARG A 6 28.92 24.00 -38.71
C ARG A 6 28.25 22.66 -38.34
N SER A 7 27.14 22.35 -39.01
CA SER A 7 26.42 21.07 -38.99
C SER A 7 27.31 19.86 -39.32
N GLN A 8 27.02 18.70 -38.71
CA GLN A 8 27.08 17.39 -39.40
C GLN A 8 25.95 16.47 -38.92
N THR A 9 25.05 16.19 -39.87
CA THR A 9 24.12 15.07 -39.94
C THR A 9 24.87 13.78 -40.29
N ILE A 10 24.50 12.64 -39.69
CA ILE A 10 24.75 11.30 -40.23
C ILE A 10 23.45 10.50 -40.22
N SER A 11 23.26 9.81 -41.34
CA SER A 11 22.07 9.11 -41.81
C SER A 11 22.02 7.65 -41.36
N SER A 12 20.79 7.19 -41.09
CA SER A 12 20.18 5.87 -41.37
C SER A 12 21.05 4.60 -41.50
N ALA A 13 20.65 3.56 -40.78
CA ALA A 13 20.65 2.19 -41.31
C ALA A 13 19.43 1.43 -40.81
N SER A 14 18.61 0.98 -41.77
CA SER A 14 17.42 0.15 -41.59
C SER A 14 17.82 -1.32 -41.48
N CYS A 15 17.13 -2.10 -40.66
CA CYS A 15 17.02 -3.55 -40.89
C CYS A 15 15.56 -3.98 -40.73
N ARG A 16 15.01 -4.53 -41.81
CA ARG A 16 13.71 -5.17 -41.89
C ARG A 16 13.85 -6.65 -41.53
N SER A 17 12.88 -7.19 -40.79
CA SER A 17 12.39 -8.55 -41.06
C SER A 17 10.95 -8.72 -40.55
N THR A 18 10.19 -9.42 -41.37
CA THR A 18 8.74 -9.59 -41.50
C THR A 18 8.05 -10.42 -40.40
N PRO A 19 6.71 -10.33 -40.29
CA PRO A 19 5.90 -11.01 -39.27
C PRO A 19 5.49 -12.43 -39.70
N TYR A 20 5.33 -13.33 -38.72
CA TYR A 20 4.61 -14.59 -38.87
C TYR A 20 3.25 -14.50 -38.19
N SER A 21 2.24 -14.98 -38.90
CA SER A 21 0.81 -14.95 -38.58
C SER A 21 0.28 -16.38 -38.45
N LEU A 22 -0.90 -16.49 -37.82
CA LEU A 22 -1.85 -17.62 -37.77
C LEU A 22 -1.52 -18.69 -36.69
N ALA A 23 -2.46 -19.27 -35.94
CA ALA A 23 -3.92 -19.28 -36.01
C ALA A 23 -4.54 -19.64 -34.64
N SER A 24 -5.83 -19.35 -34.53
CA SER A 24 -6.75 -19.68 -33.45
C SER A 24 -6.97 -21.18 -33.22
N SER A 25 -7.33 -21.56 -31.99
CA SER A 25 -8.40 -22.55 -31.74
C SER A 25 -9.02 -22.29 -30.37
N LEU A 26 -10.24 -21.76 -30.38
CA LEU A 26 -11.14 -21.71 -29.24
C LEU A 26 -11.90 -23.04 -29.15
N THR A 27 -11.97 -23.63 -27.97
CA THR A 27 -13.10 -24.45 -27.54
C THR A 27 -13.39 -24.21 -26.05
N SER A 28 -14.59 -23.70 -25.80
CA SER A 28 -15.53 -23.99 -24.69
C SER A 28 -15.24 -25.27 -23.90
N LEU A 29 -15.68 -25.50 -22.67
CA LEU A 29 -16.60 -24.91 -21.67
C LEU A 29 -16.32 -25.80 -20.44
N ASP A 30 -16.38 -25.28 -19.22
CA ASP A 30 -17.29 -25.82 -18.20
C ASP A 30 -17.03 -25.24 -16.80
N SER A 31 -18.16 -25.16 -16.14
CA SER A 31 -18.54 -24.74 -14.80
C SER A 31 -17.91 -25.63 -13.70
N GLU A 32 -18.32 -25.37 -12.45
CA GLU A 32 -18.01 -26.09 -11.20
C GLU A 32 -16.70 -25.63 -10.55
N GLY A 33 -16.60 -25.20 -9.31
CA GLY A 33 -17.51 -25.15 -8.16
C GLY A 33 -16.56 -24.96 -6.96
N GLU A 34 -16.81 -23.99 -6.09
CA GLU A 34 -16.02 -23.85 -4.85
C GLU A 34 -16.28 -25.04 -3.91
N PRO A 35 -15.25 -25.49 -3.19
CA PRO A 35 -15.47 -25.95 -1.83
C PRO A 35 -14.59 -25.18 -0.83
N ASP A 36 -15.31 -24.57 0.10
CA ASP A 36 -15.04 -24.56 1.54
C ASP A 36 -14.14 -25.72 1.99
N THR A 37 -13.09 -25.45 2.78
CA THR A 37 -12.70 -26.33 3.88
C THR A 37 -11.61 -25.74 4.79
N SER A 38 -11.88 -26.00 6.05
CA SER A 38 -11.14 -25.85 7.30
C SER A 38 -9.75 -26.47 7.32
N ASP A 39 -8.89 -25.84 8.12
CA ASP A 39 -7.57 -26.28 8.58
C ASP A 39 -7.50 -27.72 9.11
N GLU A 40 -6.48 -28.47 8.68
CA GLU A 40 -5.84 -29.52 9.48
C GLU A 40 -4.34 -29.61 9.13
N TYR A 41 -3.49 -29.04 9.98
CA TYR A 41 -2.03 -29.21 9.93
C TYR A 41 -1.65 -30.46 10.72
N THR A 42 -1.18 -31.50 10.04
CA THR A 42 -0.49 -32.64 10.64
C THR A 42 1.02 -32.41 10.57
N SER A 43 1.65 -32.45 11.75
CA SER A 43 3.09 -32.32 11.94
C SER A 43 3.84 -33.58 11.49
N LEU A 44 4.92 -33.39 10.73
CA LEU A 44 5.94 -34.41 10.51
C LEU A 44 7.21 -33.97 11.25
N GLU A 45 7.41 -34.56 12.43
CA GLU A 45 8.68 -34.54 13.13
C GLU A 45 9.57 -35.67 12.60
N ALA A 46 10.84 -35.35 12.31
CA ALA A 46 11.89 -36.35 12.19
C ALA A 46 13.19 -35.83 12.82
N PHE A 47 13.53 -36.47 13.95
CA PHE A 47 14.85 -36.89 14.40
C PHE A 47 16.04 -35.93 14.28
N CYS A 48 16.50 -35.44 15.43
CA CYS A 48 17.90 -35.63 15.84
C CYS A 48 18.05 -35.57 17.37
N SER A 49 18.38 -36.73 17.94
CA SER A 49 18.76 -36.93 19.32
C SER A 49 20.27 -36.74 19.49
N ALA A 50 20.68 -35.92 20.47
CA ALA A 50 22.01 -36.01 21.07
C ALA A 50 21.95 -35.57 22.54
N SER A 51 22.09 -36.57 23.42
CA SER A 51 22.23 -36.45 24.86
C SER A 51 23.48 -35.68 25.27
N PHE A 52 23.39 -34.75 26.22
CA PHE A 52 24.48 -34.47 27.15
C PHE A 52 23.96 -34.16 28.56
N ALA A 53 24.76 -34.58 29.53
CA ALA A 53 24.41 -34.92 30.90
C ALA A 53 24.29 -33.74 31.87
N LYS A 54 23.51 -33.96 32.95
CA LYS A 54 23.46 -33.14 34.18
C LYS A 54 24.74 -33.30 35.03
N PRO A 55 25.09 -32.26 35.79
CA PRO A 55 25.44 -32.45 37.21
C PRO A 55 24.60 -31.50 38.09
N ALA A 56 23.89 -32.01 39.09
CA ALA A 56 24.33 -32.28 40.48
C ALA A 56 24.08 -31.07 41.40
N ALA A 57 23.19 -31.30 42.37
CA ALA A 57 22.79 -30.35 43.40
C ALA A 57 23.82 -30.24 44.52
N THR A 58 24.03 -29.03 45.05
CA THR A 58 24.78 -28.81 46.29
C THR A 58 24.08 -27.82 47.23
N SER A 59 23.68 -28.39 48.37
CA SER A 59 23.52 -27.89 49.74
C SER A 59 23.18 -26.43 50.05
N SER A 60 22.12 -26.31 50.85
CA SER A 60 21.69 -25.19 51.68
C SER A 60 22.59 -24.95 52.90
N ALA A 61 22.67 -23.69 53.33
CA ALA A 61 23.04 -23.25 54.68
C ALA A 61 22.20 -22.00 55.07
N PRO A 62 21.96 -21.74 56.37
CA PRO A 62 20.76 -21.07 56.84
C PRO A 62 20.93 -19.56 57.05
N VAL A 63 19.94 -18.76 56.63
CA VAL A 63 19.87 -17.33 56.95
C VAL A 63 18.92 -17.09 58.12
N GLN A 64 19.44 -16.41 59.13
CA GLN A 64 18.83 -16.09 60.41
C GLN A 64 17.63 -15.16 60.28
N LYS A 65 16.59 -15.38 61.10
CA LYS A 65 15.40 -14.53 61.20
C LYS A 65 15.72 -13.23 61.95
N ALA A 66 15.44 -12.09 61.31
CA ALA A 66 15.38 -10.77 61.94
C ALA A 66 13.92 -10.42 62.36
N PRO A 67 13.72 -9.54 63.36
CA PRO A 67 12.47 -9.41 64.10
C PRO A 67 11.37 -8.65 63.34
N LYS A 68 10.12 -9.08 63.55
CA LYS A 68 8.91 -8.46 62.99
C LYS A 68 8.58 -7.15 63.70
N THR A 69 8.76 -6.02 63.02
CA THR A 69 8.12 -4.74 63.39
C THR A 69 6.84 -4.57 62.59
N SER A 70 5.70 -4.50 63.29
CA SER A 70 4.39 -4.27 62.71
C SER A 70 4.21 -2.80 62.33
N VAL A 71 4.45 -2.44 61.08
CA VAL A 71 4.04 -1.15 60.52
C VAL A 71 2.60 -1.28 60.02
N LYS A 72 1.65 -0.63 60.71
CA LYS A 72 0.27 -0.50 60.22
C LYS A 72 0.29 0.20 58.86
N ALA A 73 -0.16 -0.50 57.82
CA ALA A 73 -0.30 0.04 56.48
C ALA A 73 -1.25 1.25 56.50
N ARG A 74 -0.72 2.43 56.18
CA ARG A 74 -1.51 3.63 55.91
C ARG A 74 -2.26 3.39 54.60
N LYS A 75 -3.60 3.56 54.62
CA LYS A 75 -4.42 3.51 53.40
C LYS A 75 -3.80 4.42 52.32
N PRO A 76 -3.65 3.94 51.07
CA PRO A 76 -3.19 4.80 49.99
C PRO A 76 -4.18 5.96 49.81
N ALA A 77 -3.65 7.17 49.68
CA ALA A 77 -4.44 8.32 49.30
C ALA A 77 -5.12 8.03 47.94
N PRO A 78 -6.35 8.52 47.71
CA PRO A 78 -7.00 8.35 46.42
C PRO A 78 -6.11 8.97 45.34
N ALA A 79 -5.78 8.20 44.31
CA ALA A 79 -5.04 8.68 43.16
C ALA A 79 -5.78 9.89 42.60
N ALA A 80 -5.12 11.04 42.51
CA ALA A 80 -5.68 12.22 41.86
C ALA A 80 -6.16 11.80 40.45
N SER A 81 -7.44 12.02 40.15
CA SER A 81 -8.01 11.68 38.84
C SER A 81 -7.24 12.45 37.78
N LYS A 82 -6.59 11.74 36.85
CA LYS A 82 -5.87 12.38 35.74
C LYS A 82 -6.84 13.31 35.00
N PRO A 83 -6.45 14.56 34.69
CA PRO A 83 -7.36 15.52 34.09
C PRO A 83 -7.73 15.07 32.67
N SER A 84 -9.04 14.88 32.44
CA SER A 84 -9.59 14.68 31.10
C SER A 84 -9.31 15.90 30.25
N LEU A 85 -9.01 15.70 28.96
CA LEU A 85 -8.76 16.81 28.03
C LEU A 85 -10.02 17.70 27.91
N SER A 86 -9.84 19.01 28.03
CA SER A 86 -10.90 20.00 27.74
C SER A 86 -11.21 20.02 26.24
N PRO A 87 -12.37 20.57 25.79
CA PRO A 87 -12.59 20.81 24.38
C PRO A 87 -11.41 21.55 23.74
N VAL A 88 -11.03 21.15 22.53
CA VAL A 88 -9.90 21.71 21.76
C VAL A 88 -10.43 22.33 20.48
N THR A 89 -9.79 23.39 20.00
CA THR A 89 -10.16 24.03 18.74
C THR A 89 -9.03 23.81 17.73
N ILE A 90 -9.37 23.19 16.60
CA ILE A 90 -8.44 22.90 15.49
C ILE A 90 -9.03 23.58 14.26
N ASN A 91 -8.27 24.48 13.63
CA ASN A 91 -8.69 25.23 12.43
C ASN A 91 -10.12 25.83 12.54
N GLY A 92 -10.44 26.39 13.71
CA GLY A 92 -11.75 27.02 13.97
C GLY A 92 -12.88 26.07 14.36
N VAL A 93 -12.65 24.75 14.35
CA VAL A 93 -13.63 23.73 14.76
C VAL A 93 -13.34 23.27 16.19
N THR A 94 -14.32 23.40 17.08
CA THR A 94 -14.21 22.90 18.46
C THR A 94 -14.60 21.43 18.55
N LEU A 95 -13.65 20.58 18.91
CA LEU A 95 -13.82 19.16 19.16
C LEU A 95 -13.96 18.86 20.67
N LYS A 96 -14.87 17.95 20.99
CA LYS A 96 -15.15 17.49 22.35
C LYS A 96 -14.61 16.07 22.52
N PRO A 97 -13.49 15.86 23.24
CA PRO A 97 -12.91 14.54 23.41
C PRO A 97 -13.83 13.62 24.23
N THR A 98 -13.80 12.33 23.89
CA THR A 98 -14.40 11.24 24.67
C THR A 98 -13.29 10.51 25.45
N VAL A 99 -13.65 9.52 26.28
CA VAL A 99 -12.66 8.63 26.94
C VAL A 99 -11.77 7.86 25.95
N VAL A 100 -12.19 7.72 24.69
CA VAL A 100 -11.39 7.07 23.65
C VAL A 100 -10.16 7.90 23.29
N PHE A 101 -10.22 9.22 23.45
CA PHE A 101 -9.06 10.09 23.24
C PHE A 101 -7.87 9.69 24.13
N ASP A 102 -8.10 9.52 25.44
CA ASP A 102 -7.05 9.06 26.35
C ASP A 102 -6.67 7.60 26.07
N THR A 103 -7.65 6.78 25.67
CA THR A 103 -7.43 5.37 25.31
C THR A 103 -6.48 5.22 24.13
N PHE A 104 -6.52 6.12 23.15
CA PHE A 104 -5.58 6.15 22.03
C PHE A 104 -4.13 6.24 22.51
N TRP A 105 -3.82 7.19 23.40
CA TRP A 105 -2.46 7.38 23.91
C TRP A 105 -1.97 6.20 24.77
N TYR A 106 -2.84 5.61 25.59
CA TYR A 106 -2.49 4.38 26.33
C TYR A 106 -2.23 3.21 25.39
N TRP A 107 -3.07 3.02 24.36
CA TRP A 107 -2.91 1.95 23.39
C TRP A 107 -1.60 2.10 22.61
N VAL A 108 -1.28 3.32 22.15
CA VAL A 108 -0.04 3.63 21.44
C VAL A 108 1.17 3.28 22.29
N ALA A 109 1.20 3.76 23.54
CA ALA A 109 2.34 3.51 24.41
C ALA A 109 2.48 2.02 24.78
N GLU A 110 1.39 1.33 25.08
CA GLU A 110 1.45 -0.09 25.43
C GLU A 110 1.87 -0.95 24.24
N ARG A 111 1.40 -0.66 23.02
CA ARG A 111 1.81 -1.41 21.83
C ARG A 111 3.28 -1.24 21.52
N LYS A 112 3.83 -0.03 21.68
CA LYS A 112 5.26 0.21 21.54
C LYS A 112 6.08 -0.45 22.66
N ALA A 113 5.62 -0.39 23.91
CA ALA A 113 6.27 -1.09 25.01
C ALA A 113 6.30 -2.62 24.80
N MET A 114 5.24 -3.22 24.25
CA MET A 114 5.24 -4.63 23.87
C MET A 114 6.30 -4.97 22.83
N ASP A 115 6.51 -4.11 21.81
CA ASP A 115 7.56 -4.32 20.80
C ASP A 115 8.97 -4.20 21.43
N ASP A 116 9.17 -3.23 22.32
CA ASP A 116 10.45 -3.07 23.02
C ASP A 116 10.78 -4.27 23.91
N ARG A 117 9.83 -4.76 24.71
CA ARG A 117 10.01 -5.97 25.55
C ARG A 117 10.35 -7.19 24.69
N ARG A 118 9.68 -7.35 23.53
CA ARG A 118 9.98 -8.42 22.56
C ARG A 118 11.41 -8.34 22.05
N ARG A 119 11.85 -7.16 21.61
CA ARG A 119 13.20 -6.95 21.05
C ARG A 119 14.29 -7.02 22.11
N ALA A 120 13.98 -6.67 23.35
CA ALA A 120 14.86 -6.88 24.50
C ALA A 120 15.02 -8.37 24.89
N GLY A 121 14.25 -9.28 24.27
CA GLY A 121 14.27 -10.71 24.56
C GLY A 121 13.58 -11.06 25.88
N GLU A 122 12.72 -10.18 26.40
CA GLU A 122 11.94 -10.47 27.61
C GLU A 122 10.95 -11.62 27.34
N PRO A 123 10.73 -12.50 28.34
CA PRO A 123 9.77 -13.58 28.20
C PRO A 123 8.33 -13.04 28.12
N ALA A 124 7.48 -13.76 27.38
CA ALA A 124 6.05 -13.52 27.39
C ALA A 124 5.44 -13.73 28.80
N PRO A 125 4.31 -13.06 29.13
CA PRO A 125 3.57 -12.12 28.30
C PRO A 125 4.13 -10.69 28.32
N TRP A 126 4.19 -10.04 27.14
CA TRP A 126 4.73 -8.67 27.02
C TRP A 126 3.74 -7.55 27.38
N THR A 127 2.56 -7.87 27.89
CA THR A 127 1.55 -6.90 28.33
C THR A 127 0.63 -7.55 29.34
N ASP A 128 -0.04 -6.75 30.16
CA ASP A 128 -1.14 -7.19 31.03
C ASP A 128 -2.53 -6.92 30.44
N ASP A 129 -2.63 -6.20 29.33
CA ASP A 129 -3.91 -5.87 28.71
C ASP A 129 -4.58 -7.13 28.11
N PRO A 130 -5.76 -7.55 28.59
CA PRO A 130 -6.40 -8.78 28.15
C PRO A 130 -6.91 -8.73 26.70
N ILE A 131 -7.16 -7.54 26.15
CA ILE A 131 -7.57 -7.36 24.75
C ILE A 131 -6.35 -7.54 23.85
N LEU A 132 -5.22 -6.94 24.19
CA LEU A 132 -3.96 -7.07 23.44
C LEU A 132 -3.36 -8.49 23.52
N LYS A 133 -3.64 -9.25 24.59
CA LYS A 133 -3.31 -10.67 24.70
C LYS A 133 -4.10 -11.56 23.73
N LYS A 134 -5.34 -11.17 23.41
CA LYS A 134 -6.32 -12.03 22.73
C LYS A 134 -6.48 -11.75 21.24
N TYR A 135 -6.31 -10.50 20.83
CA TYR A 135 -6.58 -10.08 19.45
C TYR A 135 -5.32 -9.52 18.79
N PHE A 136 -5.22 -9.72 17.48
CA PHE A 136 -4.12 -9.19 16.70
C PHE A 136 -4.23 -7.66 16.53
N PHE A 137 -3.17 -6.92 16.79
CA PHE A 137 -3.03 -5.48 16.52
C PHE A 137 -1.66 -5.21 15.91
N CYS A 138 -1.61 -4.29 14.95
CA CYS A 138 -0.34 -3.77 14.46
C CYS A 138 0.41 -2.97 15.55
N ASN A 139 1.67 -2.67 15.30
CA ASN A 139 2.48 -1.78 16.13
C ASN A 139 2.10 -0.30 15.88
N SER A 140 2.37 0.57 16.86
CA SER A 140 2.06 2.00 16.71
C SER A 140 2.91 2.70 15.65
N PHE A 141 4.17 2.28 15.54
CA PHE A 141 5.01 2.64 14.40
C PHE A 141 4.85 1.55 13.34
N ARG A 142 4.31 1.92 12.17
CA ARG A 142 4.03 0.97 11.09
C ARG A 142 5.27 0.20 10.65
N VAL A 143 6.43 0.87 10.66
CA VAL A 143 7.70 0.27 10.25
C VAL A 143 8.09 -0.94 11.10
N LEU A 144 7.63 -1.00 12.36
CA LEU A 144 7.94 -2.09 13.29
C LEU A 144 7.14 -3.37 13.01
N ASP A 145 6.09 -3.31 12.19
CA ASP A 145 5.33 -4.50 11.82
C ASP A 145 6.19 -5.51 11.07
N LYS A 146 5.93 -6.81 11.29
CA LYS A 146 6.69 -7.91 10.67
C LYS A 146 6.77 -7.79 9.14
N VAL A 147 5.68 -7.41 8.50
CA VAL A 147 5.63 -7.26 7.04
C VAL A 147 6.44 -6.03 6.59
N SER A 148 6.33 -4.90 7.29
CA SER A 148 7.13 -3.71 7.00
C SER A 148 8.62 -3.97 7.18
N GLN A 149 9.03 -4.66 8.25
CA GLN A 149 10.42 -5.06 8.47
C GLN A 149 10.95 -5.94 7.32
N PHE A 150 10.14 -6.87 6.82
CA PHE A 150 10.50 -7.70 5.67
C PHE A 150 10.63 -6.89 4.37
N ILE A 151 9.71 -5.94 4.12
CA ILE A 151 9.82 -5.04 2.97
C ILE A 151 11.15 -4.28 3.01
N VAL A 152 11.49 -3.68 4.15
CA VAL A 152 12.74 -2.94 4.32
C VAL A 152 13.93 -3.87 4.09
N THR A 153 14.02 -4.99 4.81
CA THR A 153 15.24 -5.82 4.83
C THR A 153 15.41 -6.74 3.63
N ASP A 154 14.34 -7.34 3.12
CA ASP A 154 14.40 -8.39 2.09
C ASP A 154 13.96 -7.92 0.71
N VAL A 155 13.00 -6.99 0.62
CA VAL A 155 12.48 -6.50 -0.68
C VAL A 155 13.31 -5.32 -1.19
N ILE A 156 13.62 -4.37 -0.30
CA ILE A 156 14.29 -3.11 -0.66
C ILE A 156 15.81 -3.28 -0.60
N GLU A 157 16.34 -3.67 0.56
CA GLU A 157 17.78 -3.64 0.84
C GLU A 157 18.56 -4.80 0.19
N LYS A 158 17.88 -5.88 -0.21
CA LYS A 158 18.48 -6.94 -1.03
C LYS A 158 18.26 -6.63 -2.52
N GLY A 159 19.35 -6.51 -3.26
CA GLY A 159 19.33 -6.32 -4.71
C GLY A 159 19.63 -4.89 -5.17
N SER A 160 19.39 -4.64 -6.46
CA SER A 160 19.73 -3.37 -7.12
C SER A 160 18.97 -2.19 -6.51
N GLN A 161 19.68 -1.11 -6.18
CA GLN A 161 19.10 0.16 -5.76
C GLN A 161 18.75 1.08 -6.94
N ASP A 162 18.82 0.55 -8.16
CA ASP A 162 18.27 1.21 -9.33
C ASP A 162 16.76 1.45 -9.15
N PRO A 163 16.24 2.65 -9.43
CA PRO A 163 14.83 2.98 -9.21
C PRO A 163 13.83 2.07 -9.94
N VAL A 164 14.14 1.61 -11.16
CA VAL A 164 13.26 0.71 -11.91
C VAL A 164 13.17 -0.63 -11.20
N GLU A 165 14.31 -1.16 -10.79
CA GLU A 165 14.39 -2.44 -10.07
C GLU A 165 13.74 -2.37 -8.69
N LEU A 166 13.88 -1.25 -7.97
CA LEU A 166 13.26 -1.03 -6.66
C LEU A 166 11.73 -0.95 -6.74
N VAL A 167 11.22 -0.14 -7.66
CA VAL A 167 9.76 0.02 -7.84
C VAL A 167 9.14 -1.31 -8.26
N PHE A 168 9.77 -2.06 -9.17
CA PHE A 168 9.32 -3.40 -9.54
C PHE A 168 9.20 -4.33 -8.34
N ARG A 169 10.26 -4.44 -7.52
CA ARG A 169 10.26 -5.31 -6.33
C ARG A 169 9.17 -4.91 -5.33
N VAL A 170 9.01 -3.61 -5.08
CA VAL A 170 7.96 -3.11 -4.17
C VAL A 170 6.56 -3.35 -4.73
N LEU A 171 6.32 -3.13 -6.03
CA LEU A 171 5.04 -3.42 -6.68
C LEU A 171 4.70 -4.91 -6.58
N LEU A 172 5.66 -5.77 -6.91
CA LEU A 172 5.48 -7.22 -6.86
C LEU A 172 5.13 -7.69 -5.44
N PHE A 173 5.89 -7.24 -4.44
CA PHE A 173 5.57 -7.55 -3.05
C PHE A 173 4.19 -7.01 -2.65
N ASN A 174 3.89 -5.76 -3.02
CA ASN A 174 2.64 -5.09 -2.67
C ASN A 174 1.42 -5.83 -3.23
N SER A 175 1.50 -6.38 -4.44
CA SER A 175 0.41 -7.15 -5.07
C SER A 175 -0.10 -8.32 -4.21
N PHE A 176 0.79 -8.95 -3.43
CA PHE A 176 0.47 -10.10 -2.57
C PHE A 176 0.45 -9.77 -1.08
N THR A 177 1.32 -8.84 -0.66
CA THR A 177 1.57 -8.43 0.73
C THR A 177 1.78 -9.63 1.67
N LYS A 178 2.47 -10.67 1.17
CA LYS A 178 2.70 -11.92 1.88
C LYS A 178 4.16 -12.36 1.73
N ILE A 179 4.83 -12.54 2.86
CA ILE A 179 6.25 -12.93 2.94
C ILE A 179 6.51 -14.27 2.22
N GLN A 180 5.65 -15.27 2.47
CA GLN A 180 5.79 -16.60 1.85
C GLN A 180 5.71 -16.56 0.33
N THR A 181 4.84 -15.72 -0.24
CA THR A 181 4.73 -15.55 -1.69
C THR A 181 6.00 -14.92 -2.28
N TRP A 182 6.59 -13.95 -1.59
CA TRP A 182 7.87 -13.37 -1.99
C TRP A 182 9.00 -14.40 -1.94
N GLN A 183 9.10 -15.17 -0.84
CA GLN A 183 10.13 -16.19 -0.68
C GLN A 183 10.05 -17.26 -1.76
N LEU A 184 8.84 -17.76 -2.07
CA LEU A 184 8.62 -18.69 -3.18
C LEU A 184 9.14 -18.12 -4.52
N LEU A 185 8.83 -16.86 -4.81
CA LEU A 185 9.29 -16.22 -6.06
C LEU A 185 10.81 -16.07 -6.07
N ASP A 186 11.43 -15.62 -4.98
CA ASP A 186 12.88 -15.42 -4.90
C ASP A 186 13.65 -16.74 -4.93
N GLU A 187 13.13 -17.81 -4.34
CA GLU A 187 13.72 -19.15 -4.38
C GLU A 187 13.69 -19.75 -5.80
N GLU A 188 12.58 -19.60 -6.52
CA GLU A 188 12.39 -20.22 -7.84
C GLU A 188 12.89 -19.37 -9.01
N LEU A 189 12.84 -18.03 -8.89
CA LEU A 189 13.11 -17.09 -9.98
C LEU A 189 14.17 -16.04 -9.64
N GLY A 190 14.71 -16.06 -8.43
CA GLY A 190 15.66 -15.07 -7.95
C GLY A 190 16.97 -15.03 -8.75
N PRO A 191 17.67 -13.89 -8.75
CA PRO A 191 17.28 -12.63 -8.10
C PRO A 191 16.12 -11.93 -8.82
N ILE A 192 15.13 -11.47 -8.05
CA ILE A 192 13.94 -10.78 -8.57
C ILE A 192 14.34 -9.44 -9.21
N LYS A 193 14.18 -9.35 -10.54
CA LYS A 193 14.52 -8.17 -11.33
C LYS A 193 13.51 -7.91 -12.44
N TRP A 194 13.27 -6.65 -12.74
CA TRP A 194 12.46 -6.22 -13.89
C TRP A 194 13.15 -6.56 -15.20
N SER A 195 14.47 -6.33 -15.29
CA SER A 195 15.28 -6.62 -16.47
C SER A 195 15.22 -8.07 -16.97
N THR A 196 14.89 -9.02 -16.10
CA THR A 196 14.73 -10.45 -16.43
C THR A 196 13.32 -10.98 -16.18
N TYR A 197 12.36 -10.09 -15.95
CA TYR A 197 10.98 -10.46 -15.67
C TYR A 197 10.33 -11.13 -16.89
N ASP A 198 9.57 -12.20 -16.62
CA ASP A 198 8.83 -12.96 -17.61
C ASP A 198 7.54 -13.46 -16.96
N ARG A 199 6.39 -12.89 -17.38
CA ARG A 199 5.08 -13.22 -16.81
C ARG A 199 4.80 -14.71 -16.79
N ALA A 200 5.17 -15.45 -17.84
CA ALA A 200 4.84 -16.86 -17.96
C ALA A 200 5.58 -17.69 -16.90
N LYS A 201 6.81 -17.30 -16.53
CA LYS A 201 7.56 -17.94 -15.45
C LYS A 201 6.94 -17.67 -14.08
N TYR A 202 6.56 -16.41 -13.83
CA TYR A 202 5.91 -16.01 -12.57
C TYR A 202 4.54 -16.70 -12.43
N ASP A 203 3.78 -16.79 -13.52
CA ASP A 203 2.50 -17.51 -13.57
C ASP A 203 2.67 -18.99 -13.22
N ALA A 204 3.66 -19.65 -13.81
CA ALA A 204 3.93 -21.06 -13.57
C ALA A 204 4.33 -21.35 -12.12
N VAL A 205 5.10 -20.46 -11.47
CA VAL A 205 5.50 -20.59 -10.06
C VAL A 205 4.30 -20.32 -9.14
N LEU A 206 3.62 -19.19 -9.31
CA LEU A 206 2.47 -18.83 -8.47
C LEU A 206 1.29 -19.79 -8.63
N GLY A 207 1.09 -20.33 -9.83
CA GLY A 207 0.04 -21.29 -10.14
C GLY A 207 0.23 -22.66 -9.49
N LYS A 208 1.45 -22.97 -9.01
CA LYS A 208 1.79 -24.21 -8.29
C LYS A 208 1.84 -24.06 -6.78
N ALA A 209 1.66 -22.84 -6.25
CA ALA A 209 1.69 -22.61 -4.82
C ALA A 209 0.58 -23.42 -4.11
N ASP A 210 0.94 -24.12 -3.05
CA ASP A 210 0.06 -24.93 -2.20
C ASP A 210 -0.53 -24.13 -1.02
N PHE A 211 -0.34 -22.82 -1.01
CA PHE A 211 -0.84 -21.90 0.00
C PHE A 211 -1.53 -20.68 -0.61
N THR A 212 -2.38 -19.98 0.17
CA THR A 212 -3.01 -18.73 -0.28
C THR A 212 -1.96 -17.66 -0.58
N LEU A 213 -1.87 -17.19 -1.83
CA LEU A 213 -0.87 -16.20 -2.26
C LEU A 213 -0.99 -14.84 -1.57
N TYR A 214 -2.15 -14.53 -1.00
CA TYR A 214 -2.46 -13.23 -0.41
C TYR A 214 -2.55 -13.32 1.11
N THR A 215 -2.26 -12.20 1.77
CA THR A 215 -2.65 -12.01 3.17
C THR A 215 -4.16 -11.77 3.29
N GLY A 216 -4.76 -12.15 4.43
CA GLY A 216 -6.17 -11.86 4.74
C GLY A 216 -6.43 -10.40 5.16
N ALA A 217 -5.40 -9.55 5.20
CA ALA A 217 -5.48 -8.11 5.45
C ALA A 217 -4.99 -7.34 4.22
N PHE A 218 -5.29 -6.03 4.11
CA PHE A 218 -4.83 -5.21 2.97
C PHE A 218 -5.25 -5.76 1.59
N ILE A 219 -6.47 -6.29 1.51
CA ILE A 219 -7.03 -6.92 0.30
C ILE A 219 -7.04 -5.91 -0.84
N LYS A 220 -6.52 -6.33 -2.00
CA LYS A 220 -6.45 -5.52 -3.22
C LYS A 220 -7.43 -6.09 -4.23
N PRO A 221 -8.36 -5.29 -4.79
CA PRO A 221 -9.18 -5.72 -5.90
C PRO A 221 -8.31 -6.06 -7.10
N ALA A 222 -8.56 -7.22 -7.71
CA ALA A 222 -7.94 -7.59 -8.97
C ALA A 222 -8.74 -6.98 -10.13
N SER A 223 -8.23 -5.91 -10.72
CA SER A 223 -8.78 -5.32 -11.94
C SER A 223 -8.82 -6.33 -13.08
N ARG A 224 -9.85 -6.29 -13.91
CA ARG A 224 -10.06 -7.32 -14.93
C ARG A 224 -9.19 -7.09 -16.16
N PHE A 225 -7.95 -7.57 -16.16
CA PHE A 225 -7.07 -7.58 -17.34
C PHE A 225 -7.30 -8.78 -18.28
N GLY A 226 -8.49 -9.38 -18.24
CA GLY A 226 -8.87 -10.52 -19.09
C GLY A 226 -8.42 -11.90 -18.57
N PHE A 227 -7.72 -11.98 -17.43
CA PHE A 227 -7.31 -13.25 -16.85
C PHE A 227 -8.34 -13.81 -15.87
N LYS A 228 -8.39 -15.15 -15.76
CA LYS A 228 -9.32 -15.85 -14.85
C LYS A 228 -8.87 -15.78 -13.40
N LYS A 229 -7.56 -15.90 -13.12
CA LYS A 229 -7.02 -15.92 -11.75
C LYS A 229 -6.60 -14.51 -11.32
N ASN A 230 -6.91 -14.14 -10.07
CA ASN A 230 -6.59 -12.81 -9.53
C ASN A 230 -5.09 -12.46 -9.60
N PHE A 231 -4.19 -13.43 -9.37
CA PHE A 231 -2.76 -13.15 -9.39
C PHE A 231 -2.27 -12.80 -10.80
N GLN A 232 -2.87 -13.38 -11.83
CA GLN A 232 -2.55 -13.06 -13.23
C GLN A 232 -2.93 -11.62 -13.55
N ASN A 233 -4.12 -11.20 -13.10
CA ASN A 233 -4.56 -9.81 -13.22
C ASN A 233 -3.67 -8.83 -12.44
N HIS A 234 -3.13 -9.22 -11.28
CA HIS A 234 -2.17 -8.38 -10.54
C HIS A 234 -0.80 -8.31 -11.22
N LEU A 235 -0.31 -9.39 -11.84
CA LEU A 235 0.90 -9.36 -12.66
C LEU A 235 0.71 -8.42 -13.87
N ALA A 236 -0.45 -8.47 -14.52
CA ALA A 236 -0.79 -7.55 -15.61
C ALA A 236 -0.88 -6.08 -15.16
N LEU A 237 -1.47 -5.81 -13.98
CA LEU A 237 -1.47 -4.46 -13.41
C LEU A 237 -0.05 -3.96 -13.11
N LEU A 238 0.80 -4.84 -12.57
CA LEU A 238 2.20 -4.52 -12.31
C LEU A 238 2.93 -4.18 -13.62
N GLU A 239 2.76 -4.99 -14.67
CA GLU A 239 3.32 -4.74 -16.00
C GLU A 239 2.88 -3.37 -16.52
N ASN A 240 1.57 -3.11 -16.47
CA ASN A 240 0.99 -1.84 -16.90
C ASN A 240 1.58 -0.64 -16.14
N MET A 241 1.77 -0.74 -14.82
CA MET A 241 2.44 0.32 -14.04
C MET A 241 3.90 0.53 -14.43
N MET A 242 4.65 -0.56 -14.65
CA MET A 242 6.05 -0.49 -15.04
C MET A 242 6.24 0.08 -16.45
N GLU A 243 5.42 -0.36 -17.41
CA GLU A 243 5.42 0.08 -18.80
C GLU A 243 5.00 1.54 -18.96
N ASN A 244 4.17 2.05 -18.05
CA ASN A 244 3.79 3.47 -17.99
C ASN A 244 4.83 4.38 -17.30
N GLU A 245 6.07 3.91 -17.20
CA GLU A 245 7.23 4.63 -16.66
C GLU A 245 7.03 5.10 -15.21
N MET A 246 6.26 4.35 -14.41
CA MET A 246 6.02 4.67 -12.99
C MET A 246 7.31 5.01 -12.23
N PRO A 247 8.42 4.25 -12.34
CA PRO A 247 9.65 4.59 -11.62
C PRO A 247 10.14 6.03 -11.87
N TYR A 248 10.10 6.50 -13.12
CA TYR A 248 10.58 7.85 -13.47
C TYR A 248 9.58 8.93 -13.07
N LYS A 249 8.27 8.66 -13.19
CA LYS A 249 7.23 9.59 -12.73
C LYS A 249 7.29 9.79 -11.22
N LEU A 250 7.54 8.73 -10.46
CA LEU A 250 7.70 8.81 -9.01
C LEU A 250 8.96 9.60 -8.61
N LEU A 251 10.09 9.35 -9.27
CA LEU A 251 11.33 10.12 -9.02
C LEU A 251 11.19 11.61 -9.34
N GLY A 252 10.44 11.94 -10.40
CA GLY A 252 10.23 13.31 -10.87
C GLY A 252 9.10 14.05 -10.17
N ALA A 253 8.34 13.39 -9.29
CA ALA A 253 7.17 13.98 -8.65
C ALA A 253 7.56 15.16 -7.73
N PRO A 254 6.91 16.33 -7.86
CA PRO A 254 7.17 17.47 -6.99
C PRO A 254 6.73 17.23 -5.54
N THR A 255 5.60 16.56 -5.34
CA THR A 255 4.99 16.31 -4.03
C THR A 255 4.40 14.90 -3.94
N LEU A 256 4.13 14.42 -2.72
CA LEU A 256 3.40 13.16 -2.52
C LEU A 256 1.94 13.22 -3.02
N ALA A 257 1.34 14.41 -3.15
CA ALA A 257 0.03 14.56 -3.76
C ALA A 257 0.06 14.19 -5.25
N ASP A 258 1.11 14.62 -5.98
CA ASP A 258 1.29 14.26 -7.40
C ASP A 258 1.53 12.75 -7.56
N VAL A 259 2.27 12.14 -6.62
CA VAL A 259 2.45 10.68 -6.56
C VAL A 259 1.11 9.98 -6.35
N TYR A 260 0.30 10.45 -5.40
CA TYR A 260 -1.01 9.88 -5.10
C TYR A 260 -1.93 9.92 -6.31
N GLU A 261 -2.08 11.09 -6.94
CA GLU A 261 -2.93 11.32 -8.10
C GLU A 261 -2.54 10.44 -9.29
N TYR A 262 -1.24 10.22 -9.47
CA TYR A 262 -0.76 9.32 -10.50
C TYR A 262 -1.04 7.84 -10.19
N ILE A 263 -0.81 7.38 -8.94
CA ILE A 263 -1.02 5.97 -8.59
C ILE A 263 -2.51 5.62 -8.55
N ILE A 264 -3.37 6.49 -8.03
CA ILE A 264 -4.81 6.23 -7.93
C ILE A 264 -5.50 6.18 -9.30
N SER A 265 -4.88 6.72 -10.35
CA SER A 265 -5.47 6.67 -11.69
C SER A 265 -5.45 5.27 -12.31
N PHE A 266 -4.65 4.34 -11.77
CA PHE A 266 -4.57 2.97 -12.28
C PHE A 266 -5.79 2.13 -11.88
N PRO A 267 -6.23 1.19 -12.73
CA PRO A 267 -7.43 0.40 -12.46
C PRO A 267 -7.25 -0.44 -11.18
N GLY A 268 -8.24 -0.40 -10.30
CA GLY A 268 -8.24 -1.14 -9.02
C GLY A 268 -7.46 -0.46 -7.89
N MET A 269 -6.86 0.70 -8.18
CA MET A 269 -6.29 1.57 -7.18
C MET A 269 -7.38 2.50 -6.64
N GLY A 270 -7.61 2.42 -5.34
CA GLY A 270 -8.47 3.34 -4.60
C GLY A 270 -7.70 3.86 -3.39
N ASP A 271 -8.27 4.83 -2.69
CA ASP A 271 -7.64 5.57 -1.59
C ASP A 271 -6.75 4.71 -0.68
N PHE A 272 -7.31 3.61 -0.18
CA PHE A 272 -6.59 2.68 0.69
C PHE A 272 -5.43 1.96 -0.01
N THR A 273 -5.66 1.34 -1.17
CA THR A 273 -4.61 0.56 -1.85
C THR A 273 -3.50 1.43 -2.40
N THR A 274 -3.84 2.63 -2.88
CA THR A 274 -2.90 3.69 -3.28
C THR A 274 -2.03 4.11 -2.11
N TYR A 275 -2.63 4.49 -0.99
CA TYR A 275 -1.87 4.97 0.16
C TYR A 275 -0.96 3.88 0.73
N GLN A 276 -1.42 2.62 0.80
CA GLN A 276 -0.56 1.52 1.24
C GLN A 276 0.65 1.27 0.32
N LEU A 277 0.49 1.40 -1.00
CA LEU A 277 1.61 1.31 -1.93
C LEU A 277 2.59 2.47 -1.73
N MET A 278 2.09 3.70 -1.59
CA MET A 278 2.93 4.87 -1.30
C MET A 278 3.72 4.72 -0.01
N LEU A 279 3.12 4.18 1.06
CA LEU A 279 3.81 3.92 2.32
C LEU A 279 4.89 2.82 2.20
N ASN A 280 4.75 1.87 1.28
CA ASN A 280 5.81 0.90 1.00
C ASN A 280 6.94 1.53 0.18
N LEU A 281 6.59 2.37 -0.80
CA LEU A 281 7.54 3.09 -1.63
C LEU A 281 8.32 4.16 -0.85
N SER A 282 7.73 4.75 0.20
CA SER A 282 8.40 5.76 1.06
C SER A 282 9.54 5.21 1.92
N TYR A 283 9.71 3.88 1.95
CA TYR A 283 10.87 3.21 2.51
C TYR A 283 12.05 3.12 1.53
N THR A 284 11.83 3.42 0.24
CA THR A 284 12.88 3.42 -0.79
C THR A 284 13.46 4.82 -1.00
N ASN A 285 14.61 4.90 -1.67
CA ASN A 285 15.20 6.16 -2.12
C ASN A 285 14.47 6.78 -3.33
N VAL A 286 13.38 6.17 -3.82
CA VAL A 286 12.57 6.71 -4.92
C VAL A 286 11.63 7.81 -4.41
N LEU A 287 11.04 7.63 -3.22
CA LEU A 287 10.14 8.60 -2.58
C LEU A 287 10.78 9.21 -1.31
N ASN A 288 11.65 10.20 -1.51
CA ASN A 288 12.33 10.93 -0.42
C ASN A 288 11.56 12.19 0.01
N PHE A 289 10.37 11.99 0.59
CA PHE A 289 9.52 13.06 1.11
C PHE A 289 9.50 13.08 2.64
N HIS A 290 9.19 14.23 3.23
CA HIS A 290 9.11 14.35 4.68
C HIS A 290 7.93 13.50 5.18
N PRO A 291 8.08 12.79 6.32
CA PRO A 291 7.09 11.81 6.77
C PRO A 291 5.69 12.39 7.05
N ASN A 292 5.60 13.69 7.34
CA ASN A 292 4.32 14.39 7.52
C ASN A 292 3.78 15.09 6.25
N ASP A 293 4.30 14.80 5.06
CA ASP A 293 3.85 15.48 3.84
C ASP A 293 2.44 15.08 3.41
N PHE A 294 2.05 13.82 3.63
CA PHE A 294 0.83 13.30 3.03
C PHE A 294 0.19 12.17 3.85
N VAL A 295 -1.13 12.18 3.93
CA VAL A 295 -1.93 11.14 4.56
C VAL A 295 -3.29 11.07 3.91
N ILE A 296 -3.85 9.87 3.84
CA ILE A 296 -5.23 9.63 3.44
C ILE A 296 -5.93 8.94 4.61
N ALA A 297 -6.98 9.57 5.12
CA ALA A 297 -7.74 9.03 6.24
C ALA A 297 -8.64 7.88 5.77
N GLY A 298 -8.26 6.63 6.07
CA GLY A 298 -9.07 5.48 5.73
C GLY A 298 -10.36 5.39 6.57
N PRO A 299 -11.35 4.55 6.17
CA PRO A 299 -12.60 4.39 6.91
C PRO A 299 -12.44 3.94 8.37
N GLY A 300 -11.38 3.16 8.67
CA GLY A 300 -11.04 2.77 10.03
C GLY A 300 -10.58 3.96 10.87
N SER A 301 -9.74 4.82 10.29
CA SER A 301 -9.17 6.00 10.92
C SER A 301 -10.22 7.07 11.15
N ILE A 302 -11.09 7.33 10.17
CA ILE A 302 -12.26 8.22 10.33
C ILE A 302 -13.17 7.69 11.47
N SER A 303 -13.43 6.39 11.49
CA SER A 303 -14.22 5.76 12.57
C SER A 303 -13.55 5.91 13.95
N GLY A 304 -12.22 5.82 14.01
CA GLY A 304 -11.43 6.07 15.23
C GLY A 304 -11.54 7.52 15.71
N LEU A 305 -11.41 8.50 14.81
CA LEU A 305 -11.59 9.92 15.14
C LEU A 305 -13.01 10.21 15.63
N VAL A 306 -14.04 9.61 15.03
CA VAL A 306 -15.42 9.69 15.54
C VAL A 306 -15.52 9.11 16.95
N LYS A 307 -14.86 8.00 17.25
CA LYS A 307 -14.85 7.48 18.63
C LYS A 307 -14.13 8.43 19.58
N MET A 308 -13.03 9.05 19.17
CA MET A 308 -12.24 9.98 19.98
C MET A 308 -12.97 11.30 20.27
N PHE A 309 -13.79 11.81 19.36
CA PHE A 309 -14.38 13.16 19.47
C PHE A 309 -15.91 13.21 19.30
N GLY A 310 -16.56 12.06 19.12
CA GLY A 310 -18.00 11.92 19.04
C GLY A 310 -18.64 12.71 17.89
N THR A 311 -19.80 13.30 18.17
CA THR A 311 -20.59 14.06 17.19
C THR A 311 -19.91 15.32 16.72
N SER A 312 -19.03 15.93 17.54
CA SER A 312 -18.30 17.14 17.17
C SER A 312 -17.41 16.93 15.94
N PHE A 313 -16.67 15.82 15.90
CA PHE A 313 -15.87 15.44 14.73
C PHE A 313 -16.75 14.95 13.59
N ARG A 314 -17.79 14.15 13.87
CA ARG A 314 -18.69 13.64 12.81
C ARG A 314 -19.30 14.75 11.97
N HIS A 315 -19.77 15.83 12.60
CA HIS A 315 -20.32 16.98 11.88
C HIS A 315 -19.24 17.71 11.09
N ALA A 316 -18.11 18.02 11.72
CA ALA A 316 -17.00 18.70 11.06
C ALA A 316 -16.47 17.94 9.82
N HIS A 317 -16.35 16.62 9.93
CA HIS A 317 -15.94 15.75 8.81
C HIS A 317 -17.01 15.66 7.71
N ALA A 318 -18.30 15.73 8.05
CA ALA A 318 -19.37 15.75 7.06
C ALA A 318 -19.37 17.06 6.25
N ASP A 319 -19.02 18.18 6.89
CA ASP A 319 -18.89 19.49 6.25
C ASP A 319 -17.59 19.61 5.44
N ASN A 320 -16.48 19.06 5.94
CA ASN A 320 -15.18 19.03 5.29
C ASN A 320 -14.46 17.68 5.56
N PRO A 321 -14.46 16.74 4.60
CA PRO A 321 -13.78 15.44 4.75
C PRO A 321 -12.28 15.57 5.08
N ASP A 322 -11.60 16.58 4.51
CA ASP A 322 -10.17 16.80 4.72
C ASP A 322 -9.85 17.23 6.16
N PHE A 323 -10.84 17.64 6.95
CA PHE A 323 -10.65 17.96 8.36
C PHE A 323 -10.11 16.78 9.19
N ALA A 324 -10.28 15.53 8.74
CA ALA A 324 -9.62 14.39 9.35
C ALA A 324 -8.09 14.53 9.36
N ILE A 325 -7.52 15.08 8.29
CA ILE A 325 -6.08 15.30 8.12
C ILE A 325 -5.59 16.33 9.12
N ASP A 326 -6.33 17.43 9.30
CA ASP A 326 -6.02 18.47 10.29
C ASP A 326 -5.95 17.91 11.71
N VAL A 327 -6.90 17.04 12.06
CA VAL A 327 -6.92 16.39 13.38
C VAL A 327 -5.72 15.44 13.54
N MET A 328 -5.36 14.67 12.51
CA MET A 328 -4.19 13.79 12.58
C MET A 328 -2.88 14.57 12.72
N ARG A 329 -2.73 15.68 12.01
CA ARG A 329 -1.57 16.58 12.14
C ARG A 329 -1.50 17.18 13.55
N TRP A 330 -2.63 17.64 14.08
CA TRP A 330 -2.68 18.13 15.45
C TRP A 330 -2.31 17.05 16.48
N LEU A 331 -2.71 15.79 16.27
CA LEU A 331 -2.28 14.67 17.12
C LEU A 331 -0.75 14.44 17.05
N VAL A 332 -0.15 14.56 15.86
CA VAL A 332 1.32 14.50 15.71
C VAL A 332 1.98 15.63 16.50
N ASP A 333 1.50 16.87 16.34
CA ASP A 333 2.11 18.06 16.95
C ASP A 333 1.99 18.07 18.49
N THR A 334 0.93 17.47 19.04
CA THR A 334 0.62 17.48 20.48
C THR A 334 0.95 16.17 21.22
N GLN A 335 1.58 15.20 20.55
CA GLN A 335 1.81 13.87 21.12
C GLN A 335 2.56 13.90 22.47
N ASP A 336 3.63 14.69 22.55
CA ASP A 336 4.45 14.79 23.76
C ASP A 336 3.67 15.43 24.93
N GLU A 337 2.84 16.43 24.63
CA GLU A 337 1.97 17.07 25.64
C GLU A 337 0.94 16.08 26.21
N HIS A 338 0.40 15.22 25.36
CA HIS A 338 -0.61 14.25 25.78
C HIS A 338 -0.03 13.06 26.54
N PHE A 339 1.16 12.58 26.17
CA PHE A 339 1.89 11.62 26.99
C PHE A 339 2.23 12.22 28.37
N LEU A 340 2.71 13.47 28.41
CA LEU A 340 3.00 14.17 29.66
C LEU A 340 1.75 14.37 30.52
N ARG A 341 0.64 14.86 29.93
CA ARG A 341 -0.65 15.05 30.62
C ARG A 341 -1.14 13.76 31.27
N LEU A 342 -0.96 12.63 30.61
CA LEU A 342 -1.39 11.33 31.09
C LEU A 342 -0.35 10.65 32.00
N GLY A 343 0.84 11.23 32.17
CA GLY A 343 1.94 10.61 32.91
C GLY A 343 2.38 9.27 32.29
N ILE A 344 2.35 9.18 30.96
CA ILE A 344 2.75 8.00 30.19
C ILE A 344 4.19 8.20 29.71
N SER A 345 5.03 7.20 29.91
CA SER A 345 6.34 7.15 29.25
C SER A 345 6.18 6.49 27.89
N PHE A 346 6.58 7.18 26.82
CA PHE A 346 6.53 6.66 25.47
C PHE A 346 7.94 6.57 24.89
N SER A 347 8.36 5.34 24.59
CA SER A 347 9.62 5.09 23.91
C SER A 347 9.44 5.39 22.41
N LYS A 348 10.01 6.51 21.98
CA LYS A 348 10.06 6.92 20.57
C LYS A 348 10.80 5.88 19.71
N LEU A 349 10.77 6.06 18.39
CA LEU A 349 11.32 5.09 17.45
C LEU A 349 12.84 5.25 17.27
N GLY A 350 13.55 4.14 17.40
CA GLY A 350 14.98 4.06 17.12
C GLY A 350 15.86 4.87 18.09
N PRO A 351 17.19 4.81 17.92
CA PRO A 351 18.14 5.50 18.80
C PRO A 351 18.06 7.03 18.69
N GLN A 352 17.52 7.57 17.60
CA GLN A 352 17.31 9.00 17.40
C GLN A 352 16.03 9.53 18.07
N ASN A 353 15.25 8.68 18.76
CA ASN A 353 13.99 9.05 19.39
C ASN A 353 13.01 9.75 18.43
N LEU A 354 12.79 9.15 17.25
CA LEU A 354 11.87 9.70 16.25
C LEU A 354 10.42 9.65 16.78
N PRO A 355 9.68 10.78 16.77
CA PRO A 355 8.28 10.80 17.16
C PRO A 355 7.40 10.04 16.15
N MET A 356 6.15 9.77 16.50
CA MET A 356 5.18 9.26 15.52
C MET A 356 4.95 10.31 14.44
N ASP A 357 4.93 9.87 13.18
CA ASP A 357 4.53 10.70 12.07
C ASP A 357 3.03 10.56 11.75
N VAL A 358 2.56 11.30 10.74
CA VAL A 358 1.15 11.32 10.35
C VAL A 358 0.66 9.94 9.87
N SER A 359 1.53 9.11 9.30
CA SER A 359 1.18 7.76 8.86
C SER A 359 1.05 6.80 10.04
N ASP A 360 1.92 6.94 11.05
CA ASP A 360 1.83 6.20 12.31
C ASP A 360 0.58 6.59 13.10
N VAL A 361 0.21 7.88 13.10
CA VAL A 361 -1.04 8.37 13.71
C VAL A 361 -2.27 7.84 12.96
N GLU A 362 -2.34 7.96 11.64
CA GLU A 362 -3.44 7.42 10.83
C GLU A 362 -3.65 5.93 11.13
N HIS A 363 -2.55 5.17 11.09
CA HIS A 363 -2.54 3.75 11.37
C HIS A 363 -3.01 3.43 12.80
N SER A 364 -2.50 4.17 13.80
CA SER A 364 -2.85 3.97 15.20
C SER A 364 -4.30 4.34 15.50
N VAL A 365 -4.86 5.34 14.82
CA VAL A 365 -6.27 5.71 14.96
C VAL A 365 -7.18 4.61 14.38
N CYS A 366 -6.78 3.97 13.28
CA CYS A 366 -7.47 2.78 12.76
C CYS A 366 -7.46 1.63 13.79
N GLU A 367 -6.33 1.39 14.45
CA GLU A 367 -6.22 0.33 15.45
C GLU A 367 -6.97 0.67 16.75
N VAL A 368 -7.03 1.93 17.18
CA VAL A 368 -7.83 2.31 18.35
C VAL A 368 -9.33 2.14 18.09
N ASP A 369 -9.81 2.40 16.86
CA ASP A 369 -11.20 2.06 16.48
C ASP A 369 -11.49 0.60 16.80
N LYS A 370 -10.62 -0.29 16.35
CA LYS A 370 -10.74 -1.73 16.53
C LYS A 370 -10.62 -2.14 18.00
N TYR A 371 -9.65 -1.60 18.73
CA TYR A 371 -9.44 -1.88 20.17
C TYR A 371 -10.67 -1.46 21.00
N CYS A 372 -11.25 -0.30 20.68
CA CYS A 372 -12.43 0.21 21.39
C CYS A 372 -13.71 -0.59 21.14
N ARG A 373 -13.76 -1.47 20.12
CA ARG A 373 -14.89 -2.42 19.97
C ARG A 373 -15.00 -3.35 21.20
N ALA A 374 -13.87 -3.66 21.83
CA ALA A 374 -13.81 -4.43 23.07
C ALA A 374 -13.81 -3.55 24.32
N LYS A 375 -12.95 -2.50 24.33
CA LYS A 375 -12.71 -1.69 25.53
C LYS A 375 -13.89 -0.78 25.87
N HIS A 376 -14.51 -0.18 24.84
CA HIS A 376 -15.57 0.82 24.97
C HIS A 376 -16.73 0.50 24.03
N PRO A 377 -17.41 -0.66 24.19
CA PRO A 377 -18.38 -1.17 23.21
C PRO A 377 -19.62 -0.27 23.04
N SER A 378 -19.90 0.60 24.00
CA SER A 378 -20.97 1.61 23.96
C SER A 378 -20.62 2.81 23.07
N ILE A 379 -19.35 3.09 22.81
CA ILE A 379 -18.91 4.22 21.97
C ILE A 379 -18.80 3.74 20.52
N LYS A 380 -19.68 4.26 19.66
CA LYS A 380 -19.76 3.88 18.25
C LYS A 380 -18.91 4.80 17.37
N GLY A 381 -18.32 4.23 16.33
CA GLY A 381 -17.58 4.96 15.32
C GLY A 381 -18.47 5.38 14.16
N MET A 382 -17.92 5.39 12.93
CA MET A 382 -18.70 5.73 11.74
C MET A 382 -19.83 4.72 11.48
N ASP A 383 -19.59 3.46 11.79
CA ASP A 383 -20.51 2.34 11.55
C ASP A 383 -20.77 1.52 12.83
N SER A 384 -21.58 0.46 12.66
CA SER A 384 -21.95 -0.47 13.71
C SER A 384 -20.98 -1.65 13.89
N ARG A 385 -19.76 -1.61 13.32
CA ARG A 385 -18.80 -2.72 13.45
C ARG A 385 -18.45 -2.95 14.92
N THR A 386 -18.85 -4.12 15.41
CA THR A 386 -18.55 -4.61 16.77
C THR A 386 -17.57 -5.78 16.78
N ASN A 387 -17.39 -6.45 15.64
CA ASN A 387 -16.64 -7.71 15.60
C ASN A 387 -15.12 -7.51 15.59
N MET A 388 -14.43 -8.30 16.42
CA MET A 388 -12.99 -8.55 16.35
C MET A 388 -12.77 -9.98 15.88
N LYS A 389 -12.51 -10.14 14.58
CA LYS A 389 -12.53 -11.45 13.92
C LYS A 389 -11.27 -12.29 14.14
N ARG A 390 -10.10 -11.66 14.25
CA ARG A 390 -8.80 -12.35 14.34
C ARG A 390 -8.40 -12.54 15.79
N VAL A 391 -8.76 -13.70 16.34
CA VAL A 391 -8.19 -14.20 17.60
C VAL A 391 -6.76 -14.63 17.30
N TYR A 392 -5.83 -14.18 18.13
CA TYR A 392 -4.40 -14.44 17.96
C TYR A 392 -3.88 -14.99 19.28
N ASP A 393 -3.20 -16.12 19.22
CA ASP A 393 -2.38 -16.54 20.36
C ASP A 393 -1.09 -15.73 20.32
N ALA A 394 -1.07 -14.64 21.07
CA ALA A 394 0.11 -13.78 21.16
C ALA A 394 1.34 -14.47 21.74
N PHE A 395 1.18 -15.68 22.29
CA PHE A 395 2.20 -16.43 22.99
C PHE A 395 2.37 -17.85 22.43
N GLY A 396 1.74 -18.15 21.29
CA GLY A 396 1.84 -19.43 20.61
C GLY A 396 3.27 -19.68 20.10
N THR A 397 3.65 -20.96 20.06
CA THR A 397 5.01 -21.54 19.95
C THR A 397 5.84 -21.21 18.70
N SER A 398 5.52 -20.18 17.92
CA SER A 398 6.47 -19.66 16.93
C SER A 398 7.38 -18.65 17.61
N VAL A 399 8.56 -19.11 18.04
CA VAL A 399 9.69 -18.25 18.46
C VAL A 399 10.21 -17.54 17.21
N THR A 400 9.41 -16.62 16.65
CA THR A 400 9.95 -15.66 15.70
C THR A 400 10.85 -14.73 16.52
N THR A 401 12.15 -14.99 16.52
CA THR A 401 13.14 -14.09 17.13
C THR A 401 13.08 -12.75 16.42
N TYR A 402 12.58 -11.74 17.13
CA TYR A 402 12.68 -10.36 16.67
C TYR A 402 14.12 -9.90 16.81
N PRO A 403 14.69 -9.21 15.81
CA PRO A 403 16.01 -8.64 15.98
C PRO A 403 15.96 -7.59 17.09
N ALA A 404 17.03 -7.54 17.90
CA ALA A 404 17.14 -6.61 19.03
C ALA A 404 16.97 -5.14 18.62
N GLN A 405 17.28 -4.82 17.37
CA GLN A 405 17.02 -3.53 16.75
C GLN A 405 16.12 -3.73 15.52
N ALA A 406 15.14 -2.85 15.37
CA ALA A 406 14.36 -2.78 14.13
C ALA A 406 15.24 -2.23 13.00
N ALA A 407 15.06 -2.76 11.79
CA ALA A 407 15.61 -2.17 10.60
C ALA A 407 14.79 -0.91 10.25
N LEU A 408 15.46 0.24 10.21
CA LEU A 408 14.89 1.49 9.71
C LEU A 408 15.32 1.68 8.25
N PRO A 409 14.44 2.20 7.38
CA PRO A 409 14.78 2.45 5.99
C PRO A 409 15.96 3.42 5.86
N LYS A 410 17.01 3.05 5.12
CA LYS A 410 18.17 3.94 4.87
C LYS A 410 17.77 5.22 4.13
N ALA A 411 16.71 5.15 3.33
CA ALA A 411 16.14 6.31 2.64
C ALA A 411 15.71 7.43 3.59
N TRP A 412 15.48 7.14 4.88
CA TRP A 412 15.07 8.14 5.86
C TRP A 412 16.16 9.16 6.20
N ASP A 413 17.43 8.83 5.96
CA ASP A 413 18.55 9.76 6.15
C ASP A 413 18.67 10.80 5.02
N HIS A 414 17.82 10.72 3.99
CA HIS A 414 17.90 11.62 2.84
C HIS A 414 17.52 13.07 3.21
N PRO A 415 18.35 14.09 2.89
CA PRO A 415 18.12 15.48 3.32
C PRO A 415 16.78 16.09 2.91
N LYS A 416 16.24 15.70 1.75
CA LYS A 416 14.89 16.15 1.30
C LYS A 416 13.77 15.80 2.28
N ARG A 417 13.96 14.82 3.16
CA ARG A 417 12.97 14.41 4.15
C ARG A 417 12.96 15.30 5.40
N ALA A 418 13.88 16.26 5.52
CA ALA A 418 14.00 17.12 6.69
C ALA A 418 12.97 18.25 6.75
N THR A 419 12.43 18.66 5.59
CA THR A 419 11.50 19.79 5.50
C THR A 419 10.19 19.34 4.86
N PRO A 420 9.03 19.66 5.48
CA PRO A 420 7.74 19.40 4.86
C PRO A 420 7.57 20.08 3.50
N ASN A 421 6.97 19.37 2.55
CA ASN A 421 6.60 19.85 1.22
C ASN A 421 5.15 19.46 0.89
N ILE A 422 4.22 20.03 1.65
CA ILE A 422 2.78 19.77 1.55
C ILE A 422 2.22 20.65 0.43
N ARG A 423 1.59 20.02 -0.57
CA ARG A 423 0.89 20.74 -1.64
C ARG A 423 -0.42 21.33 -1.09
N GLU A 424 -0.65 22.62 -1.33
CA GLU A 424 -1.94 23.25 -1.03
C GLU A 424 -2.99 22.90 -2.10
N GLY A 425 -4.26 22.95 -1.70
CA GLY A 425 -5.39 22.70 -2.58
C GLY A 425 -5.87 21.24 -2.60
N PRO A 426 -7.03 20.99 -3.22
CA PRO A 426 -7.63 19.66 -3.25
C PRO A 426 -6.82 18.68 -4.10
N LEU A 427 -7.06 17.39 -3.89
CA LEU A 427 -6.59 16.35 -4.80
C LEU A 427 -7.47 16.31 -6.05
N HIS A 428 -6.82 16.25 -7.20
CA HIS A 428 -7.38 16.11 -8.52
C HIS A 428 -7.20 14.66 -8.98
N VAL A 429 -8.15 13.82 -8.61
CA VAL A 429 -8.18 12.41 -9.01
C VAL A 429 -8.84 12.29 -10.37
N ASP A 430 -8.06 12.52 -11.43
CA ASP A 430 -8.46 12.15 -12.77
C ASP A 430 -8.33 10.63 -12.91
N LYS A 431 -9.45 9.92 -13.00
CA LYS A 431 -9.41 8.51 -13.40
C LYS A 431 -8.93 8.45 -14.86
N ARG A 432 -7.63 8.24 -15.04
CA ARG A 432 -7.00 8.05 -16.35
C ARG A 432 -7.36 6.65 -16.82
N TYR A 433 -8.45 6.55 -17.53
CA TYR A 433 -8.77 5.33 -18.25
C TYR A 433 -7.80 5.22 -19.43
N GLU A 434 -7.10 4.10 -19.54
CA GLU A 434 -6.23 3.84 -20.68
C GLU A 434 -7.07 3.34 -21.85
N VAL A 435 -6.83 3.89 -23.05
CA VAL A 435 -7.54 3.49 -24.28
C VAL A 435 -7.07 2.10 -24.68
N ALA A 436 -7.92 1.08 -24.53
CA ALA A 436 -7.65 -0.25 -25.04
C ALA A 436 -7.75 -0.29 -26.57
N ARG A 437 -8.80 0.32 -27.13
CA ARG A 437 -9.00 0.45 -28.57
C ARG A 437 -10.01 1.55 -28.92
N ILE A 438 -9.87 2.09 -30.12
CA ILE A 438 -10.86 2.98 -30.74
C ILE A 438 -11.67 2.17 -31.76
N ALA A 439 -13.00 2.16 -31.64
CA ALA A 439 -13.85 1.38 -32.55
C ALA A 439 -14.37 2.18 -33.75
N LYS A 440 -14.73 3.44 -33.53
CA LYS A 440 -15.28 4.33 -34.56
C LYS A 440 -15.13 5.78 -34.13
N HIS A 441 -15.25 6.70 -35.07
CA HIS A 441 -15.33 8.13 -34.79
C HIS A 441 -16.61 8.73 -35.37
N ARG A 442 -17.02 9.89 -34.84
CA ARG A 442 -18.14 10.70 -35.33
C ARG A 442 -17.81 12.18 -35.24
N THR A 443 -18.52 13.00 -35.99
CA THR A 443 -18.52 14.46 -35.82
C THR A 443 -19.89 14.87 -35.28
N THR A 444 -19.92 15.60 -34.17
CA THR A 444 -21.15 16.11 -33.56
C THR A 444 -21.75 17.25 -34.40
N GLU A 445 -23.00 17.63 -34.10
CA GLU A 445 -23.68 18.76 -34.75
C GLU A 445 -22.95 20.10 -34.53
N THR A 446 -22.17 20.20 -33.45
CA THR A 446 -21.32 21.36 -33.14
C THR A 446 -19.94 21.33 -33.82
N GLY A 447 -19.67 20.31 -34.64
CA GLY A 447 -18.42 20.17 -35.38
C GLY A 447 -17.27 19.54 -34.59
N VAL A 448 -17.53 19.02 -33.39
CA VAL A 448 -16.50 18.36 -32.55
C VAL A 448 -16.35 16.91 -32.98
N ARG A 449 -15.11 16.46 -33.21
CA ARG A 449 -14.82 15.04 -33.50
C ARG A 449 -14.69 14.27 -32.20
N GLU A 450 -15.39 13.14 -32.12
CA GLU A 450 -15.38 12.22 -30.97
C GLU A 450 -15.06 10.80 -31.43
N PHE A 451 -14.42 10.02 -30.57
CA PHE A 451 -14.06 8.62 -30.80
C PHE A 451 -14.76 7.73 -29.77
N LEU A 452 -15.32 6.60 -30.21
CA LEU A 452 -15.83 5.57 -29.30
C LEU A 452 -14.66 4.75 -28.77
N VAL A 453 -14.34 4.97 -27.50
CA VAL A 453 -13.19 4.44 -26.79
C VAL A 453 -13.60 3.28 -25.90
N PHE A 454 -12.82 2.20 -25.98
CA PHE A 454 -12.89 1.07 -25.06
C PHE A 454 -11.73 1.19 -24.09
N TRP A 455 -11.99 0.94 -22.82
CA TRP A 455 -11.02 1.19 -21.76
C TRP A 455 -10.33 -0.10 -21.31
N VAL A 456 -9.03 -0.02 -21.03
CA VAL A 456 -8.24 -1.17 -20.56
C VAL A 456 -8.85 -1.68 -19.25
N GLY A 457 -9.26 -2.94 -19.29
CA GLY A 457 -9.80 -3.65 -18.13
C GLY A 457 -11.28 -3.40 -17.81
N TYR A 458 -12.02 -2.74 -18.70
CA TYR A 458 -13.46 -2.52 -18.59
C TYR A 458 -14.23 -3.32 -19.65
N PRO A 459 -15.47 -3.76 -19.35
CA PRO A 459 -16.32 -4.41 -20.34
C PRO A 459 -16.71 -3.45 -21.46
N ASP A 460 -16.97 -3.99 -22.65
CA ASP A 460 -17.40 -3.24 -23.83
C ASP A 460 -18.67 -2.37 -23.62
N SER A 461 -19.49 -2.68 -22.61
CA SER A 461 -20.65 -1.88 -22.20
C SER A 461 -20.28 -0.50 -21.66
N ASP A 462 -19.05 -0.34 -21.19
CA ASP A 462 -18.55 0.87 -20.54
C ASP A 462 -17.78 1.76 -21.52
N ALA A 463 -17.84 1.46 -22.81
CA ALA A 463 -17.24 2.28 -23.85
C ALA A 463 -17.92 3.66 -23.92
N THR A 464 -17.12 4.71 -24.01
CA THR A 464 -17.59 6.10 -24.02
C THR A 464 -17.13 6.85 -25.26
N TRP A 465 -17.86 7.90 -25.62
CA TRP A 465 -17.46 8.81 -26.70
C TRP A 465 -16.60 9.91 -26.13
N GLU A 466 -15.33 9.97 -26.55
CA GLU A 466 -14.34 10.92 -26.05
C GLU A 466 -13.94 11.91 -27.14
N PRO A 467 -13.82 13.21 -26.82
CA PRO A 467 -13.45 14.23 -27.80
C PRO A 467 -11.99 14.07 -28.23
N GLU A 468 -11.71 14.32 -29.52
CA GLU A 468 -10.37 14.24 -30.13
C GLU A 468 -9.33 15.06 -29.34
N SER A 469 -9.72 16.25 -28.87
CA SER A 469 -8.84 17.13 -28.09
C SER A 469 -8.40 16.55 -26.75
N SER A 470 -9.22 15.68 -26.14
CA SER A 470 -8.90 14.99 -24.89
C SER A 470 -7.96 13.82 -25.17
N LEU A 471 -8.32 12.96 -26.13
CA LEU A 471 -7.51 11.79 -26.49
C LEU A 471 -6.15 12.15 -27.09
N MET A 472 -6.04 13.28 -27.78
CA MET A 472 -4.75 13.76 -28.31
C MET A 472 -3.81 14.29 -27.22
N GLN A 473 -4.28 14.53 -26.00
CA GLN A 473 -3.44 14.84 -24.84
C GLN A 473 -2.93 13.56 -24.17
N ASP A 474 -3.82 12.59 -23.98
CA ASP A 474 -3.55 11.42 -23.13
C ASP A 474 -3.17 10.14 -23.90
N ALA A 475 -3.61 10.02 -25.15
CA ALA A 475 -3.52 8.80 -25.96
C ALA A 475 -3.25 9.13 -27.46
N ALA A 476 -2.39 10.12 -27.72
CA ALA A 476 -2.17 10.65 -29.07
C ALA A 476 -1.71 9.61 -30.10
N ILE A 477 -1.00 8.57 -29.66
CA ILE A 477 -0.45 7.53 -30.55
C ILE A 477 -1.59 6.70 -31.15
N ILE A 478 -2.47 6.14 -30.31
CA ILE A 478 -3.57 5.27 -30.77
C ILE A 478 -4.61 6.02 -31.60
N VAL A 479 -4.81 7.32 -31.33
CA VAL A 479 -5.67 8.18 -32.18
C VAL A 479 -5.05 8.35 -33.57
N LYS A 480 -3.75 8.64 -33.65
CA LYS A 480 -3.05 8.79 -34.94
C LYS A 480 -3.05 7.50 -35.74
N GLU A 481 -2.75 6.38 -35.10
CA GLU A 481 -2.78 5.05 -35.74
C GLU A 481 -4.17 4.73 -36.29
N TYR A 482 -5.22 4.96 -35.48
CA TYR A 482 -6.60 4.77 -35.91
C TYR A 482 -6.96 5.64 -37.13
N LEU A 483 -6.61 6.93 -37.12
CA LEU A 483 -6.86 7.84 -38.24
C LEU A 483 -6.08 7.46 -39.51
N GLU A 484 -4.82 7.04 -39.37
CA GLU A 484 -4.00 6.58 -40.49
C GLU A 484 -4.57 5.32 -41.17
N GLU A 485 -5.28 4.47 -40.43
CA GLU A 485 -5.98 3.31 -40.97
C GLU A 485 -7.34 3.66 -41.59
N HIS A 486 -8.08 4.60 -41.00
CA HIS A 486 -9.49 4.83 -41.31
C HIS A 486 -9.78 6.07 -42.20
N GLU A 487 -8.82 6.97 -42.39
CA GLU A 487 -8.97 8.18 -43.20
C GLU A 487 -8.08 8.22 -44.46
N ARG A 488 -7.53 7.08 -44.91
CA ARG A 488 -6.76 7.05 -46.17
C ARG A 488 -7.62 7.53 -47.35
N PRO A 489 -7.15 8.48 -48.17
CA PRO A 489 -7.87 8.89 -49.36
C PRO A 489 -7.85 7.75 -50.38
N VAL A 490 -9.04 7.31 -50.80
CA VAL A 490 -9.21 6.41 -51.95
C VAL A 490 -8.78 7.17 -53.20
N LEU A 491 -7.58 6.89 -53.72
CA LEU A 491 -7.15 7.38 -55.03
C LEU A 491 -8.05 6.75 -56.09
N SER A 492 -8.91 7.58 -56.69
CA SER A 492 -9.78 7.19 -57.79
C SER A 492 -8.95 6.83 -59.02
N SER A 493 -9.04 5.59 -59.47
CA SER A 493 -8.45 5.15 -60.74
C SER A 493 -9.25 5.74 -61.91
N SER A 494 -8.79 6.85 -62.48
CA SER A 494 -9.32 7.37 -63.74
C SER A 494 -8.99 6.40 -64.89
N LYS A 495 -10.03 5.85 -65.52
CA LYS A 495 -9.93 5.01 -66.73
C LYS A 495 -9.30 5.78 -67.90
N ALA A 496 -8.07 5.43 -68.29
CA ALA A 496 -7.53 5.78 -69.60
C ALA A 496 -8.17 4.85 -70.66
N LYS A 497 -9.05 5.41 -71.50
CA LYS A 497 -9.55 4.74 -72.71
C LYS A 497 -8.47 4.80 -73.78
N THR A 498 -7.83 3.67 -74.08
CA THR A 498 -7.01 3.50 -75.28
C THR A 498 -7.92 3.07 -76.44
N SER A 499 -7.94 3.86 -77.51
CA SER A 499 -8.61 3.53 -78.77
C SER A 499 -7.86 2.40 -79.48
N LYS A 500 -8.59 1.35 -79.88
CA LYS A 500 -8.14 0.39 -80.90
C LYS A 500 -8.97 0.62 -82.16
N SER A 501 -8.34 1.18 -83.17
CA SER A 501 -8.75 1.03 -84.56
C SER A 501 -8.46 -0.40 -85.01
N LYS A 502 -9.45 -1.07 -85.60
CA LYS A 502 -9.20 -2.16 -86.54
C LYS A 502 -10.30 -2.14 -87.60
N ALA A 503 -9.83 -2.07 -88.85
CA ALA A 503 -10.61 -1.94 -90.05
C ALA A 503 -11.16 -3.28 -90.56
N MET A 504 -12.14 -3.14 -91.46
CA MET A 504 -12.46 -3.93 -92.67
C MET A 504 -13.72 -4.79 -92.73
N SER A 505 -14.25 -4.76 -93.97
CA SER A 505 -15.40 -5.42 -94.60
C SER A 505 -16.67 -4.56 -94.56
N LYS A 506 -17.19 -4.03 -95.67
CA LYS A 506 -17.01 -4.31 -97.10
C LYS A 506 -17.47 -3.10 -97.92
#